data_AF-A0A545S9K5-F1
#
_entry.id   AF-A0A545S9K5-F1
#
_cell.length_a   1.000
_cell.length_b   1.000
_cell.length_c   1.000
_cell.angle_alpha   90.00
_cell.angle_beta   90.00
_cell.angle_gamma   90.00
#
_symmetry.space_group_name_H-M   'P 1'
#
loop_
_entity.id
_entity.type
_entity.pdbx_description
1 polymer ?
#
loop_
_entity_poly.entity_id
_entity_poly.type
_entity_poly.pdbx_seq_one_letter_code
_entity_poly.pdbx_strand_id
1 'polypeptide(L)'
;EKMSKSKGNVVNPREVASAYGLENFRYFMLREVAFGGDGDFSQKALIDRINSDLGNDLGNLLNRVIGMSGKYFDGKIESSKLYELYGDEMRDVNGIIDSLGSYFVEMQLHKYLEELWKVLSIANKSIDKYQPWNLMKESKTDEAMGLNALIANILAKVALMLSPVMPKNMQKIASALSFEIDTHSFQKFIKDKEVLPDFVIEKIPPLFPRIEEALLHESQPQVTVKVKPIKESKVEISNLDEKNANVAIVGIEQFFQTVLKVGTVVEASEVPKSSKLLFLKVDLGEERPREIVSGIKEYYSADELIDTQVCVVSNLKPAKLMGIRSEGMILAVKDEDGLVLIRPEKKKKIGTVIS
;
A
#
# COMPACT_ATOMS: atom_id res chain seq x y z
N GLU A 1 -1.74 -23.38 -4.26
CA GLU A 1 -1.72 -24.78 -3.73
C GLU A 1 -2.76 -24.91 -2.63
N LYS A 2 -3.34 -26.11 -2.39
CA LYS A 2 -4.27 -26.31 -1.26
C LYS A 2 -3.54 -26.17 0.08
N MET A 3 -4.19 -25.54 1.06
CA MET A 3 -3.70 -25.45 2.44
C MET A 3 -3.58 -26.85 3.05
N SER A 4 -2.42 -27.16 3.62
CA SER A 4 -2.16 -28.43 4.29
C SER A 4 -1.20 -28.26 5.47
N LYS A 5 -1.60 -28.79 6.63
CA LYS A 5 -0.74 -28.82 7.83
C LYS A 5 0.58 -29.53 7.57
N SER A 6 0.60 -30.54 6.68
CA SER A 6 1.81 -31.27 6.32
C SER A 6 2.78 -30.47 5.45
N LYS A 7 2.27 -29.48 4.70
CA LYS A 7 3.08 -28.59 3.84
C LYS A 7 3.53 -27.32 4.56
N GLY A 8 3.04 -27.06 5.77
CA GLY A 8 3.34 -25.84 6.53
C GLY A 8 2.72 -24.56 5.94
N ASN A 9 1.89 -24.66 4.90
CA ASN A 9 1.28 -23.53 4.20
C ASN A 9 -0.15 -23.19 4.70
N VAL A 10 -0.49 -23.60 5.93
CA VAL A 10 -1.79 -23.31 6.52
C VAL A 10 -1.81 -21.88 7.03
N VAL A 11 -2.80 -21.12 6.57
CA VAL A 11 -3.08 -19.77 7.08
C VAL A 11 -4.04 -19.90 8.25
N ASN A 12 -3.65 -19.39 9.43
CA ASN A 12 -4.52 -19.36 10.59
C ASN A 12 -5.42 -18.12 10.55
N PRO A 13 -6.75 -18.27 10.43
CA PRO A 13 -7.67 -17.13 10.34
C PRO A 13 -7.61 -16.20 11.55
N ARG A 14 -7.26 -16.73 12.74
CA ARG A 14 -7.15 -15.92 13.97
C ARG A 14 -5.92 -15.03 13.95
N GLU A 15 -4.80 -15.52 13.41
CA GLU A 15 -3.56 -14.74 13.27
C GLU A 15 -3.76 -13.62 12.25
N VAL A 16 -4.38 -13.93 11.10
CA VAL A 16 -4.72 -12.92 10.08
C VAL A 16 -5.66 -11.86 10.65
N ALA A 17 -6.73 -12.26 11.33
CA ALA A 17 -7.66 -11.31 11.95
C ALA A 17 -7.01 -10.47 13.06
N SER A 18 -6.04 -11.01 13.78
CA SER A 18 -5.31 -10.28 14.83
C SER A 18 -4.33 -9.27 14.24
N ALA A 19 -3.63 -9.63 13.17
CA ALA A 19 -2.65 -8.78 12.52
C ALA A 19 -3.30 -7.67 11.67
N TYR A 20 -4.29 -8.03 10.85
CA TYR A 20 -4.88 -7.13 9.85
C TYR A 20 -6.23 -6.53 10.28
N GLY A 21 -6.78 -6.97 11.41
CA GLY A 21 -8.10 -6.57 11.90
C GLY A 21 -9.21 -7.49 11.41
N LEU A 22 -10.09 -7.89 12.34
CA LEU A 22 -11.17 -8.84 12.06
C LEU A 22 -12.12 -8.36 10.96
N GLU A 23 -12.50 -7.09 10.95
CA GLU A 23 -13.46 -6.56 9.98
C GLU A 23 -12.85 -6.39 8.59
N ASN A 24 -11.57 -6.01 8.52
CA ASN A 24 -10.81 -5.97 7.28
C ASN A 24 -10.72 -7.37 6.67
N PHE A 25 -10.45 -8.38 7.50
CA PHE A 25 -10.41 -9.76 7.05
C PHE A 25 -11.79 -10.29 6.61
N ARG A 26 -12.87 -9.95 7.32
CA ARG A 26 -14.26 -10.26 6.89
C ARG A 26 -14.57 -9.66 5.53
N TYR A 27 -14.23 -8.39 5.32
CA TYR A 27 -14.40 -7.72 4.04
C TYR A 27 -13.65 -8.44 2.93
N PHE A 28 -12.35 -8.69 3.12
CA PHE A 28 -11.51 -9.39 2.15
C PHE A 28 -12.08 -10.75 1.74
N MET A 29 -12.48 -11.58 2.72
CA MET A 29 -13.02 -12.91 2.45
C MET A 29 -14.30 -12.89 1.61
N LEU A 30 -15.14 -11.86 1.77
CA LEU A 30 -16.39 -11.72 1.02
C LEU A 30 -16.20 -11.00 -0.32
N ARG A 31 -15.14 -10.19 -0.46
CA ARG A 31 -14.85 -9.37 -1.64
C ARG A 31 -13.99 -10.07 -2.68
N GLU A 32 -12.97 -10.81 -2.22
CA GLU A 32 -11.93 -11.38 -3.07
C GLU A 32 -12.36 -12.70 -3.71
N VAL A 33 -13.10 -13.53 -2.97
CA VAL A 33 -13.47 -14.88 -3.41
C VAL A 33 -14.93 -14.91 -3.83
N ALA A 34 -15.19 -15.37 -5.06
CA ALA A 34 -16.55 -15.66 -5.49
C ALA A 34 -17.12 -16.81 -4.64
N PHE A 35 -18.26 -16.55 -3.98
CA PHE A 35 -18.89 -17.53 -3.11
C PHE A 35 -19.21 -18.82 -3.89
N GLY A 36 -18.75 -19.97 -3.37
CA GLY A 36 -18.89 -21.27 -4.03
C GLY A 36 -17.75 -21.65 -4.99
N GLY A 37 -16.82 -20.74 -5.29
CA GLY A 37 -15.60 -21.02 -6.06
C GLY A 37 -14.37 -21.24 -5.17
N ASP A 38 -13.32 -21.80 -5.77
CA ASP A 38 -11.98 -21.81 -5.15
C ASP A 38 -11.37 -20.40 -5.23
N GLY A 39 -10.73 -19.95 -4.15
CA GLY A 39 -10.06 -18.66 -4.07
C GLY A 39 -8.67 -18.78 -3.48
N ASP A 40 -7.72 -18.02 -4.02
CA ASP A 40 -6.37 -17.94 -3.49
C ASP A 40 -6.28 -16.87 -2.39
N PHE A 41 -5.64 -17.21 -1.28
CA PHE A 41 -5.29 -16.25 -0.24
C PHE A 41 -3.81 -15.83 -0.41
N SER A 42 -3.56 -14.53 -0.38
CA SER A 42 -2.22 -13.98 -0.16
C SER A 42 -2.30 -12.76 0.75
N GLN A 43 -1.27 -12.53 1.57
CA GLN A 43 -1.23 -11.33 2.42
C GLN A 43 -1.19 -10.07 1.58
N LYS A 44 -0.48 -10.12 0.44
CA LYS A 44 -0.45 -9.01 -0.51
C LYS A 44 -1.84 -8.61 -1.00
N ALA A 45 -2.66 -9.56 -1.45
CA ALA A 45 -4.02 -9.25 -1.90
C ALA A 45 -4.88 -8.66 -0.77
N LEU A 46 -4.72 -9.17 0.46
CA LEU A 46 -5.40 -8.60 1.64
C LEU A 46 -4.98 -7.15 1.89
N ILE A 47 -3.68 -6.87 1.89
CA ILE A 47 -3.13 -5.52 2.08
C ILE A 47 -3.60 -4.58 0.96
N ASP A 48 -3.56 -5.04 -0.29
CA ASP A 48 -3.99 -4.25 -1.45
C ASP A 48 -5.47 -3.86 -1.34
N ARG A 49 -6.34 -4.78 -0.89
CA ARG A 49 -7.76 -4.50 -0.61
C ARG A 49 -7.97 -3.57 0.56
N ILE A 50 -7.22 -3.75 1.65
CA ILE A 50 -7.31 -2.85 2.81
C ILE A 50 -6.90 -1.44 2.41
N ASN A 51 -5.79 -1.29 1.71
CA ASN A 51 -5.28 0.03 1.35
C ASN A 51 -6.11 0.71 0.27
N SER A 52 -6.50 -0.03 -0.78
CA SER A 52 -7.21 0.53 -1.92
C SER A 52 -8.69 0.74 -1.57
N ASP A 53 -9.42 -0.34 -1.36
CA ASP A 53 -10.87 -0.29 -1.19
C ASP A 53 -11.19 0.42 0.15
N LEU A 54 -10.65 -0.05 1.28
CA LEU A 54 -11.03 0.49 2.60
C LEU A 54 -10.34 1.82 2.92
N GLY A 55 -9.03 1.92 2.72
CA GLY A 55 -8.23 3.11 3.01
C GLY A 55 -8.50 4.26 2.05
N ASN A 56 -8.24 4.06 0.76
CA ASN A 56 -8.27 5.12 -0.24
C ASN A 56 -9.68 5.53 -0.67
N ASP A 57 -10.62 4.58 -0.75
CA ASP A 57 -11.98 4.92 -1.21
C ASP A 57 -12.91 5.29 -0.04
N LEU A 58 -13.03 4.44 0.98
CA LEU A 58 -13.98 4.66 2.08
C LEU A 58 -13.42 5.57 3.19
N GLY A 59 -12.26 5.23 3.75
CA GLY A 59 -11.67 5.94 4.89
C GLY A 59 -11.25 7.36 4.54
N ASN A 60 -10.60 7.54 3.40
CA ASN A 60 -10.22 8.86 2.90
C ASN A 60 -11.44 9.73 2.55
N LEU A 61 -12.53 9.15 2.05
CA LEU A 61 -13.76 9.91 1.79
C LEU A 61 -14.36 10.48 3.09
N LEU A 62 -14.44 9.68 4.15
CA LEU A 62 -14.85 10.15 5.48
C LEU A 62 -13.92 11.27 5.99
N ASN A 63 -12.60 11.07 5.91
CA ASN A 63 -11.63 12.09 6.32
C ASN A 63 -11.79 13.41 5.55
N ARG A 64 -12.10 13.34 4.24
CA ARG A 64 -12.37 14.52 3.40
C ARG A 64 -13.61 15.27 3.87
N VAL A 65 -14.71 14.56 4.14
CA VAL A 65 -15.94 15.20 4.67
C VAL A 65 -15.67 15.86 6.02
N ILE A 66 -15.08 15.14 6.97
CA ILE A 66 -14.71 15.69 8.29
C ILE A 66 -13.84 16.94 8.13
N GLY A 67 -12.84 16.89 7.26
CA GLY A 67 -11.94 18.01 7.00
C GLY A 67 -12.63 19.21 6.37
N MET A 68 -13.50 18.99 5.38
CA MET A 68 -14.26 20.06 4.71
C MET A 68 -15.29 20.69 5.65
N SER A 69 -16.06 19.87 6.38
CA SER A 69 -17.00 20.36 7.40
C SER A 69 -16.29 21.20 8.45
N GLY A 70 -15.18 20.71 9.01
CA GLY A 70 -14.43 21.44 10.02
C GLY A 70 -13.82 22.74 9.49
N LYS A 71 -13.31 22.74 8.25
CA LYS A 71 -12.64 23.90 7.67
C LYS A 71 -13.59 24.99 7.22
N TYR A 72 -14.74 24.65 6.66
CA TYR A 72 -15.64 25.59 5.98
C TYR A 72 -16.95 25.85 6.72
N PHE A 73 -17.39 24.93 7.58
CA PHE A 73 -18.76 24.92 8.12
C PHE A 73 -18.82 24.69 9.63
N ASP A 74 -17.70 24.83 10.35
CA ASP A 74 -17.62 24.62 11.81
C ASP A 74 -18.16 23.23 12.24
N GLY A 75 -17.90 22.22 11.40
CA GLY A 75 -18.37 20.85 11.59
C GLY A 75 -19.82 20.59 11.18
N LYS A 76 -20.61 21.63 10.87
CA LYS A 76 -22.02 21.47 10.49
C LYS A 76 -22.18 20.90 9.08
N ILE A 77 -23.21 20.07 8.92
CA ILE A 77 -23.66 19.56 7.63
C ILE A 77 -25.17 19.75 7.56
N GLU A 78 -25.62 20.45 6.51
CA GLU A 78 -27.03 20.75 6.26
C GLU A 78 -27.46 20.14 4.92
N SER A 79 -28.51 19.30 4.95
CA SER A 79 -28.93 18.53 3.76
C SER A 79 -29.99 19.24 2.89
N SER A 80 -30.43 20.44 3.29
CA SER A 80 -31.58 21.15 2.71
C SER A 80 -31.47 21.36 1.19
N LYS A 81 -30.27 21.65 0.66
CA LYS A 81 -30.03 21.91 -0.77
C LYS A 81 -29.46 20.73 -1.54
N LEU A 82 -29.30 19.56 -0.92
CA LEU A 82 -28.66 18.40 -1.54
C LEU A 82 -29.35 18.01 -2.85
N TYR A 83 -30.67 17.81 -2.83
CA TYR A 83 -31.40 17.36 -4.03
C TYR A 83 -31.52 18.44 -5.10
N GLU A 84 -31.54 19.71 -4.72
CA GLU A 84 -31.54 20.84 -5.66
C GLU A 84 -30.26 20.87 -6.49
N LEU A 85 -29.11 20.67 -5.84
CA LEU A 85 -27.79 20.86 -6.45
C LEU A 85 -27.16 19.57 -6.99
N TYR A 86 -27.45 18.42 -6.34
CA TYR A 86 -26.80 17.13 -6.60
C TYR A 86 -27.81 15.97 -6.66
N GLY A 87 -29.04 16.28 -7.09
CA GLY A 87 -30.12 15.30 -7.18
C GLY A 87 -29.86 14.18 -8.19
N ASP A 88 -29.11 14.45 -9.26
CA ASP A 88 -28.72 13.41 -10.24
C ASP A 88 -27.80 12.37 -9.60
N GLU A 89 -26.75 12.80 -8.90
CA GLU A 89 -25.83 11.90 -8.21
C GLU A 89 -26.58 11.06 -7.15
N MET A 90 -27.50 11.67 -6.40
CA MET A 90 -28.28 10.95 -5.39
C MET A 90 -29.25 9.94 -6.04
N ARG A 91 -29.81 10.25 -7.22
CA ARG A 91 -30.63 9.29 -7.98
C ARG A 91 -29.80 8.09 -8.45
N ASP A 92 -28.59 8.33 -8.96
CA ASP A 92 -27.68 7.26 -9.38
C ASP A 92 -27.29 6.36 -8.19
N VAL A 93 -26.95 6.97 -7.05
CA VAL A 93 -26.67 6.26 -5.78
C VAL A 93 -27.83 5.36 -5.37
N ASN A 94 -29.05 5.91 -5.35
CA ASN A 94 -30.25 5.14 -4.97
C ASN A 94 -30.53 4.01 -5.96
N GLY A 95 -30.32 4.22 -7.26
CA GLY A 95 -30.47 3.18 -8.28
C GLY A 95 -29.51 2.00 -8.08
N ILE A 96 -28.25 2.30 -7.73
CA ILE A 96 -27.27 1.25 -7.39
C ILE A 96 -27.73 0.49 -6.14
N ILE A 97 -28.11 1.19 -5.07
CA ILE A 97 -28.55 0.58 -3.80
C ILE A 97 -29.77 -0.33 -4.00
N ASP A 98 -30.74 0.09 -4.80
CA ASP A 98 -31.95 -0.70 -5.12
C ASP A 98 -31.59 -2.03 -5.82
N SER A 99 -30.50 -2.04 -6.60
CA SER A 99 -30.01 -3.25 -7.29
C SER A 99 -29.30 -4.25 -6.39
N LEU A 100 -28.79 -3.82 -5.23
CA LEU A 100 -27.92 -4.65 -4.38
C LEU A 100 -28.62 -5.88 -3.80
N GLY A 101 -29.94 -5.81 -3.58
CA GLY A 101 -30.71 -6.88 -2.95
C GLY A 101 -30.66 -8.21 -3.70
N SER A 102 -30.61 -8.18 -5.04
CA SER A 102 -30.58 -9.39 -5.86
C SER A 102 -29.30 -10.20 -5.65
N TYR A 103 -28.15 -9.53 -5.57
CA TYR A 103 -26.86 -10.18 -5.31
C TYR A 103 -26.83 -10.89 -3.95
N PHE A 104 -27.52 -10.35 -2.95
CA PHE A 104 -27.60 -10.99 -1.64
C PHE A 104 -28.43 -12.28 -1.68
N VAL A 105 -29.60 -12.24 -2.34
CA VAL A 105 -30.48 -13.42 -2.51
C VAL A 105 -29.79 -14.53 -3.30
N GLU A 106 -29.01 -14.17 -4.32
CA GLU A 106 -28.25 -15.11 -5.16
C GLU A 106 -26.91 -15.53 -4.56
N MET A 107 -26.59 -15.12 -3.32
CA MET A 107 -25.32 -15.39 -2.64
C MET A 107 -24.08 -14.86 -3.40
N GLN A 108 -24.24 -13.86 -4.26
CA GLN A 108 -23.17 -13.20 -5.01
C GLN A 108 -22.54 -12.05 -4.20
N LEU A 109 -22.03 -12.35 -3.00
CA LEU A 109 -21.55 -11.35 -2.03
C LEU A 109 -20.38 -10.51 -2.54
N HIS A 110 -19.48 -11.10 -3.34
CA HIS A 110 -18.39 -10.38 -4.00
C HIS A 110 -18.92 -9.29 -4.96
N LYS A 111 -19.97 -9.59 -5.74
CA LYS A 111 -20.63 -8.62 -6.62
C LYS A 111 -21.42 -7.59 -5.84
N TYR A 112 -22.09 -7.99 -4.75
CA TYR A 112 -22.73 -7.04 -3.84
C TYR A 112 -21.75 -5.96 -3.36
N LEU A 113 -20.56 -6.37 -2.92
CA LEU A 113 -19.53 -5.44 -2.43
C LEU A 113 -18.90 -4.61 -3.56
N GLU A 114 -18.66 -5.22 -4.73
CA GLU A 114 -18.18 -4.51 -5.92
C GLU A 114 -19.17 -3.43 -6.38
N GLU A 115 -20.46 -3.76 -6.42
CA GLU A 115 -21.52 -2.85 -6.83
C GLU A 115 -21.72 -1.73 -5.81
N LEU A 116 -21.68 -2.05 -4.51
CA LEU A 116 -21.71 -1.05 -3.43
C LEU A 116 -20.55 -0.05 -3.54
N TRP A 117 -19.35 -0.49 -3.97
CA TRP A 117 -18.20 0.38 -4.15
C TRP A 117 -18.39 1.44 -5.25
N LYS A 118 -19.27 1.20 -6.23
CA LYS A 118 -19.61 2.21 -7.24
C LYS A 118 -20.28 3.44 -6.63
N VAL A 119 -21.00 3.28 -5.51
CA VAL A 119 -21.57 4.39 -4.73
C VAL A 119 -20.46 5.30 -4.19
N LEU A 120 -19.38 4.72 -3.66
CA LEU A 120 -18.20 5.47 -3.21
C LEU A 120 -17.47 6.14 -4.37
N SER A 121 -17.45 5.50 -5.54
CA SER A 121 -16.88 6.10 -6.76
C SER A 121 -17.62 7.37 -7.18
N ILE A 122 -18.95 7.41 -7.06
CA ILE A 122 -19.75 8.62 -7.32
C ILE A 122 -19.30 9.75 -6.37
N ALA A 123 -19.22 9.49 -5.07
CA ALA A 123 -18.81 10.49 -4.09
C ALA A 123 -17.39 11.04 -4.36
N ASN A 124 -16.42 10.15 -4.60
CA ASN A 124 -15.05 10.56 -4.89
C ASN A 124 -14.95 11.38 -6.19
N LYS A 125 -15.64 10.95 -7.26
CA LYS A 125 -15.71 11.70 -8.52
C LYS A 125 -16.39 13.05 -8.36
N SER A 126 -17.41 13.15 -7.52
CA SER A 126 -18.09 14.43 -7.24
C SER A 126 -17.15 15.43 -6.57
N ILE A 127 -16.29 15.00 -5.63
CA ILE A 127 -15.27 15.88 -5.05
C ILE A 127 -14.32 16.40 -6.12
N ASP A 128 -13.82 15.52 -7.00
CA ASP A 128 -12.87 15.89 -8.05
C ASP A 128 -13.49 16.78 -9.13
N LYS A 129 -14.77 16.54 -9.46
CA LYS A 129 -15.55 17.31 -10.44
C LYS A 129 -15.89 18.71 -9.92
N TYR A 130 -16.43 18.81 -8.71
CA TYR A 130 -16.97 20.05 -8.18
C TYR A 130 -15.95 20.88 -7.41
N GLN A 131 -14.84 20.28 -6.97
CA GLN A 131 -13.70 20.97 -6.37
C GLN A 131 -14.13 21.97 -5.27
N PRO A 132 -14.57 21.48 -4.10
CA PRO A 132 -15.17 22.32 -3.05
C PRO A 132 -14.27 23.48 -2.59
N TRP A 133 -12.95 23.33 -2.66
CA TRP A 133 -11.99 24.40 -2.36
C TRP A 133 -12.08 25.58 -3.35
N ASN A 134 -12.49 25.34 -4.60
CA ASN A 134 -12.73 26.39 -5.58
C ASN A 134 -14.11 27.02 -5.37
N LEU A 135 -15.15 26.22 -5.09
CA LEU A 135 -16.47 26.73 -4.74
C LEU A 135 -16.41 27.71 -3.56
N MET A 136 -15.67 27.36 -2.50
CA MET A 136 -15.48 28.24 -1.35
C MET A 136 -14.74 29.54 -1.71
N LYS A 137 -13.75 29.49 -2.62
CA LYS A 137 -13.05 30.70 -3.11
C LYS A 137 -13.96 31.59 -3.96
N GLU A 138 -14.88 30.99 -4.71
CA GLU A 138 -15.88 31.68 -5.53
C GLU A 138 -17.11 32.13 -4.73
N SER A 139 -17.11 31.96 -3.40
CA SER A 139 -18.25 32.29 -2.52
C SER A 139 -19.53 31.50 -2.85
N LYS A 140 -19.40 30.33 -3.46
CA LYS A 140 -20.46 29.34 -3.72
C LYS A 140 -20.64 28.40 -2.53
N THR A 141 -21.00 28.98 -1.39
CA THR A 141 -21.05 28.29 -0.10
C THR A 141 -22.13 27.20 -0.08
N ASP A 142 -23.27 27.45 -0.72
CA ASP A 142 -24.39 26.51 -0.76
C ASP A 142 -24.06 25.26 -1.57
N GLU A 143 -23.35 25.42 -2.69
CA GLU A 143 -22.83 24.31 -3.50
C GLU A 143 -21.81 23.48 -2.73
N ALA A 144 -20.88 24.14 -2.04
CA ALA A 144 -19.93 23.44 -1.19
C ALA A 144 -20.61 22.68 -0.03
N MET A 145 -21.64 23.26 0.60
CA MET A 145 -22.43 22.60 1.65
C MET A 145 -23.24 21.42 1.08
N GLY A 146 -23.93 21.62 -0.04
CA GLY A 146 -24.69 20.57 -0.71
C GLY A 146 -23.83 19.39 -1.13
N LEU A 147 -22.59 19.63 -1.56
CA LEU A 147 -21.63 18.56 -1.89
C LEU A 147 -21.21 17.80 -0.64
N ASN A 148 -20.96 18.51 0.46
CA ASN A 148 -20.60 17.90 1.72
C ASN A 148 -21.75 17.03 2.27
N ALA A 149 -22.99 17.51 2.14
CA ALA A 149 -24.20 16.76 2.47
C ALA A 149 -24.39 15.54 1.55
N LEU A 150 -24.13 15.65 0.25
CA LEU A 150 -24.15 14.52 -0.69
C LEU A 150 -23.23 13.40 -0.20
N ILE A 151 -21.98 13.72 0.12
CA ILE A 151 -20.99 12.74 0.53
C ILE A 151 -21.34 12.13 1.89
N ALA A 152 -21.81 12.94 2.85
CA ALA A 152 -22.28 12.45 4.15
C ALA A 152 -23.44 11.46 4.01
N ASN A 153 -24.41 11.75 3.15
CA ASN A 153 -25.54 10.87 2.87
C ASN A 153 -25.12 9.58 2.16
N ILE A 154 -24.15 9.65 1.24
CA ILE A 154 -23.54 8.46 0.62
C ILE A 154 -22.85 7.59 1.68
N LEU A 155 -22.04 8.18 2.56
CA LEU A 155 -21.37 7.46 3.64
C LEU A 155 -22.36 6.80 4.61
N ALA A 156 -23.48 7.46 4.95
CA ALA A 156 -24.53 6.87 5.78
C ALA A 156 -25.19 5.65 5.12
N LYS A 157 -25.53 5.76 3.83
CA LYS A 157 -26.09 4.64 3.06
C LYS A 157 -25.08 3.47 2.97
N VAL A 158 -23.81 3.75 2.69
CA VAL A 158 -22.75 2.73 2.68
C VAL A 158 -22.58 2.10 4.05
N ALA A 159 -22.61 2.86 5.14
CA ALA A 159 -22.49 2.34 6.50
C ALA A 159 -23.62 1.37 6.85
N LEU A 160 -24.87 1.69 6.48
CA LEU A 160 -26.00 0.77 6.66
C LEU A 160 -25.82 -0.52 5.85
N MET A 161 -25.47 -0.39 4.56
CA MET A 161 -25.35 -1.53 3.64
C MET A 161 -24.14 -2.43 3.94
N LEU A 162 -23.02 -1.85 4.40
CA LEU A 162 -21.80 -2.60 4.72
C LEU A 162 -21.79 -3.12 6.18
N SER A 163 -22.74 -2.71 7.02
CA SER A 163 -22.82 -3.13 8.43
C SER A 163 -22.85 -4.65 8.68
N PRO A 164 -23.45 -5.51 7.82
CA PRO A 164 -23.38 -6.96 8.03
C PRO A 164 -21.96 -7.51 7.86
N VAL A 165 -21.10 -6.81 7.12
CA VAL A 165 -19.71 -7.20 6.84
C VAL A 165 -18.75 -6.59 7.86
N MET A 166 -18.89 -5.30 8.16
CA MET A 166 -17.97 -4.52 9.02
C MET A 166 -18.72 -3.72 10.12
N PRO A 167 -19.45 -4.40 11.02
CA PRO A 167 -20.38 -3.74 11.95
C PRO A 167 -19.75 -2.64 12.84
N LYS A 168 -18.58 -2.86 13.43
CA LYS A 168 -17.95 -1.90 14.36
C LYS A 168 -17.40 -0.69 13.63
N ASN A 169 -16.75 -0.87 12.49
CA ASN A 169 -16.24 0.24 11.68
C ASN A 169 -17.39 1.04 11.07
N MET A 170 -18.48 0.40 10.63
CA MET A 170 -19.66 1.12 10.14
C MET A 170 -20.34 1.88 11.28
N GLN A 171 -20.37 1.33 12.50
CA GLN A 171 -20.88 2.05 13.67
C GLN A 171 -20.08 3.33 13.96
N LYS A 172 -18.75 3.31 13.80
CA LYS A 172 -17.92 4.52 13.94
C LYS A 172 -18.26 5.58 12.89
N ILE A 173 -18.51 5.17 11.63
CA ILE A 173 -18.99 6.08 10.58
C ILE A 173 -20.36 6.66 10.96
N ALA A 174 -21.29 5.81 11.42
CA ALA A 174 -22.62 6.25 11.81
C ALA A 174 -22.60 7.24 12.98
N SER A 175 -21.80 6.97 14.02
CA SER A 175 -21.57 7.88 15.13
C SER A 175 -20.99 9.22 14.65
N ALA A 176 -19.99 9.19 13.76
CA ALA A 176 -19.44 10.42 13.20
C ALA A 176 -20.48 11.25 12.45
N LEU A 177 -21.43 10.59 11.78
CA LEU A 177 -22.53 11.20 11.03
C LEU A 177 -23.80 11.42 11.87
N SER A 178 -23.73 11.23 13.19
CA SER A 178 -24.84 11.44 14.13
C SER A 178 -26.12 10.64 13.83
N PHE A 179 -25.99 9.37 13.43
CA PHE A 179 -27.13 8.45 13.29
C PHE A 179 -26.79 7.03 13.81
N GLU A 180 -27.82 6.18 13.94
CA GLU A 180 -27.67 4.80 14.41
C GLU A 180 -27.88 3.78 13.27
N ILE A 181 -27.17 2.65 13.33
CA ILE A 181 -27.38 1.54 12.39
C ILE A 181 -28.47 0.63 12.96
N ASP A 182 -29.70 0.87 12.52
CA ASP A 182 -30.88 0.11 12.95
C ASP A 182 -31.93 0.00 11.84
N THR A 183 -33.01 -0.74 12.13
CA THR A 183 -34.12 -0.94 11.18
C THR A 183 -34.81 0.37 10.82
N HIS A 184 -34.90 1.32 11.76
CA HIS A 184 -35.52 2.61 11.52
C HIS A 184 -34.71 3.43 10.49
N SER A 185 -33.40 3.54 10.69
CA SER A 185 -32.49 4.25 9.78
C SER A 185 -32.38 3.55 8.43
N PHE A 186 -32.43 2.21 8.40
CA PHE A 186 -32.52 1.48 7.13
C PHE A 186 -33.81 1.83 6.37
N GLN A 187 -34.97 1.81 7.04
CA GLN A 187 -36.23 2.20 6.41
C GLN A 187 -36.15 3.64 5.87
N LYS A 188 -35.76 4.58 6.72
CA LYS A 188 -35.68 6.01 6.40
C LYS A 188 -34.71 6.32 5.25
N PHE A 189 -33.45 5.89 5.36
CA PHE A 189 -32.40 6.31 4.43
C PHE A 189 -32.24 5.38 3.23
N ILE A 190 -32.62 4.10 3.33
CA ILE A 190 -32.51 3.15 2.21
C ILE A 190 -33.84 3.02 1.46
N LYS A 191 -34.96 2.78 2.16
CA LYS A 191 -36.25 2.53 1.51
C LYS A 191 -36.98 3.81 1.13
N ASP A 192 -37.09 4.74 2.06
CA ASP A 192 -37.81 6.00 1.86
C ASP A 192 -36.94 7.08 1.17
N LYS A 193 -35.63 6.79 1.02
CA LYS A 193 -34.63 7.62 0.32
C LYS A 193 -34.51 9.03 0.90
N GLU A 194 -34.87 9.18 2.17
CA GLU A 194 -34.66 10.41 2.91
C GLU A 194 -33.17 10.71 3.08
N VAL A 195 -32.87 11.98 3.38
CA VAL A 195 -31.53 12.46 3.67
C VAL A 195 -31.33 12.61 5.18
N LEU A 196 -30.07 12.57 5.61
CA LEU A 196 -29.69 12.87 6.99
C LEU A 196 -30.25 14.25 7.39
N PRO A 197 -30.84 14.38 8.59
CA PRO A 197 -31.17 15.68 9.15
C PRO A 197 -29.89 16.50 9.40
N ASP A 198 -30.01 17.79 9.67
CA ASP A 198 -28.84 18.62 9.97
C ASP A 198 -28.11 18.13 11.23
N PHE A 199 -26.78 18.07 11.18
CA PHE A 199 -25.96 17.56 12.27
C PHE A 199 -24.58 18.22 12.32
N VAL A 200 -23.86 17.97 13.41
CA VAL A 200 -22.45 18.32 13.56
C VAL A 200 -21.64 17.04 13.45
N ILE A 201 -20.73 16.98 12.48
CA ILE A 201 -19.90 15.78 12.27
C ILE A 201 -18.89 15.62 13.41
N GLU A 202 -18.76 14.40 13.93
CA GLU A 202 -17.74 14.09 14.93
C GLU A 202 -16.39 13.83 14.25
N LYS A 203 -15.33 14.46 14.76
CA LYS A 203 -13.98 14.18 14.30
C LYS A 203 -13.48 12.88 14.92
N ILE A 204 -13.22 11.89 14.08
CA ILE A 204 -12.65 10.60 14.49
C ILE A 204 -11.26 10.37 13.86
N PRO A 205 -10.40 9.53 14.48
CA PRO A 205 -9.14 9.10 13.86
C PRO A 205 -9.38 8.31 12.56
N PRO A 206 -8.37 8.23 11.67
CA PRO A 206 -8.47 7.42 10.46
C PRO A 206 -8.88 5.96 10.77
N LEU A 207 -9.95 5.50 10.11
CA LEU A 207 -10.53 4.17 10.36
C LEU A 207 -9.66 3.02 9.84
N PHE A 208 -8.95 3.26 8.74
CA PHE A 208 -8.16 2.26 8.03
C PHE A 208 -6.73 2.81 7.85
N PRO A 209 -5.86 2.66 8.88
CA PRO A 209 -4.45 2.98 8.74
C PRO A 209 -3.84 2.18 7.58
N ARG A 210 -2.99 2.84 6.78
CA ARG A 210 -2.31 2.21 5.66
C ARG A 210 -1.37 1.12 6.17
N ILE A 211 -1.36 -0.01 5.49
CA ILE A 211 -0.48 -1.14 5.77
C ILE A 211 0.58 -1.19 4.69
N GLU A 212 1.84 -0.88 5.04
CA GLU A 212 2.93 -0.77 4.06
C GLU A 212 3.61 -2.11 3.81
N GLU A 213 3.71 -2.96 4.84
CA GLU A 213 4.35 -4.27 4.77
C GLU A 213 3.42 -5.39 5.28
N ALA A 214 3.76 -6.64 4.95
CA ALA A 214 3.04 -7.80 5.48
C ALA A 214 3.29 -7.99 6.99
N LEU A 215 2.21 -8.02 7.76
CA LEU A 215 2.23 -8.12 9.22
C LEU A 215 2.36 -9.56 9.74
N LEU A 216 2.26 -10.58 8.87
CA LEU A 216 2.57 -11.96 9.21
C LEU A 216 3.73 -12.44 8.33
N HIS A 217 4.62 -13.23 8.91
CA HIS A 217 5.61 -13.95 8.11
C HIS A 217 4.89 -15.03 7.30
N GLU A 218 4.96 -14.97 5.96
CA GLU A 218 4.53 -16.10 5.15
C GLU A 218 5.45 -17.28 5.44
N SER A 219 4.88 -18.38 5.93
CA SER A 219 5.56 -19.67 5.98
C SER A 219 5.84 -20.11 4.55
N GLN A 220 6.92 -19.61 3.94
CA GLN A 220 7.54 -20.33 2.83
C GLN A 220 7.85 -21.75 3.33
N PRO A 221 7.75 -22.79 2.48
CA PRO A 221 8.14 -24.14 2.87
C PRO A 221 9.60 -24.12 3.31
N GLN A 222 9.80 -24.05 4.62
CA GLN A 222 11.09 -24.23 5.25
C GLN A 222 11.49 -25.68 5.04
N VAL A 223 12.55 -25.88 4.26
CA VAL A 223 13.41 -27.04 4.44
C VAL A 223 13.79 -27.05 5.92
N THR A 224 13.32 -28.07 6.62
CA THR A 224 13.45 -28.23 8.06
C THR A 224 14.93 -28.27 8.45
N VAL A 225 15.42 -27.20 9.07
CA VAL A 225 16.59 -27.27 9.95
C VAL A 225 16.12 -26.94 11.36
N LYS A 226 16.04 -28.00 12.18
CA LYS A 226 15.74 -27.91 13.61
C LYS A 226 16.75 -27.00 14.29
N VAL A 227 16.31 -25.87 14.84
CA VAL A 227 17.05 -25.13 15.87
C VAL A 227 16.11 -24.88 17.04
N LYS A 228 16.57 -25.23 18.24
CA LYS A 228 15.86 -25.11 19.52
C LYS A 228 15.60 -23.63 19.87
N PRO A 229 14.50 -23.31 20.57
CA PRO A 229 14.19 -21.94 20.95
C PRO A 229 15.12 -21.45 22.08
N ILE A 230 15.75 -20.30 21.88
CA ILE A 230 16.30 -19.46 22.95
C ILE A 230 15.22 -18.43 23.29
N LYS A 231 14.91 -18.30 24.58
CA LYS A 231 13.93 -17.37 25.15
C LYS A 231 14.36 -15.93 24.89
N GLU A 232 13.50 -15.15 24.24
CA GLU A 232 13.63 -13.70 24.17
C GLU A 232 12.97 -13.04 25.38
N SER A 233 13.81 -12.36 26.16
CA SER A 233 13.44 -11.31 27.10
C SER A 233 13.11 -10.03 26.33
N LYS A 234 11.95 -9.44 26.65
CA LYS A 234 11.50 -8.14 26.18
C LYS A 234 12.56 -7.07 26.43
N VAL A 235 12.91 -6.30 25.41
CA VAL A 235 13.56 -4.99 25.56
C VAL A 235 12.76 -3.97 24.76
N GLU A 236 12.18 -3.01 25.48
CA GLU A 236 11.66 -1.76 24.94
C GLU A 236 12.82 -0.93 24.40
N ILE A 237 12.65 -0.31 23.23
CA ILE A 237 13.60 0.71 22.75
C ILE A 237 12.88 2.05 22.68
N SER A 238 13.21 2.85 23.69
CA SER A 238 13.07 4.29 23.76
C SER A 238 14.01 5.02 22.78
N ASN A 239 13.50 6.13 22.22
CA ASN A 239 14.18 7.24 21.54
C ASN A 239 15.72 7.24 21.46
N LEU A 240 16.27 7.40 20.24
CA LEU A 240 17.60 7.98 20.02
C LEU A 240 17.66 8.85 18.74
N ASP A 241 17.84 10.15 19.00
CA ASP A 241 18.75 11.15 18.43
C ASP A 241 18.86 11.48 16.92
N GLU A 242 18.66 12.78 16.70
CA GLU A 242 18.95 13.60 15.51
C GLU A 242 20.46 13.70 15.24
N LYS A 243 20.94 13.05 14.17
CA LYS A 243 22.09 13.48 13.35
C LYS A 243 22.31 12.51 12.18
N ASN A 244 21.47 12.59 11.16
CA ASN A 244 21.79 12.18 9.78
C ASN A 244 20.80 12.85 8.83
N ALA A 245 21.17 14.05 8.38
CA ALA A 245 20.39 14.78 7.39
C ALA A 245 20.39 14.02 6.04
N ASN A 246 19.19 13.76 5.53
CA ASN A 246 18.87 13.26 4.18
C ASN A 246 19.10 11.77 3.86
N VAL A 247 19.01 10.87 4.84
CA VAL A 247 18.71 9.46 4.50
C VAL A 247 17.21 9.28 4.57
N ALA A 248 16.54 9.30 3.41
CA ALA A 248 15.16 8.83 3.35
C ALA A 248 15.15 7.40 3.89
N ILE A 249 14.37 7.15 4.94
CA ILE A 249 14.19 5.79 5.44
C ILE A 249 13.38 5.08 4.36
N VAL A 250 14.01 4.10 3.72
CA VAL A 250 13.41 3.31 2.65
C VAL A 250 12.93 1.99 3.24
N GLY A 251 11.73 1.57 2.87
CA GLY A 251 11.25 0.23 3.20
C GLY A 251 12.13 -0.85 2.58
N ILE A 252 12.10 -2.05 3.14
CA ILE A 252 12.88 -3.19 2.62
C ILE A 252 12.48 -3.53 1.18
N GLU A 253 11.29 -3.15 0.72
CA GLU A 253 10.85 -3.28 -0.67
C GLU A 253 11.74 -2.50 -1.62
N GLN A 254 12.21 -1.32 -1.21
CA GLN A 254 13.11 -0.51 -2.04
C GLN A 254 14.50 -1.16 -2.14
N PHE A 255 14.92 -1.89 -1.11
CA PHE A 255 16.11 -2.75 -1.17
C PHE A 255 15.88 -3.92 -2.14
N PHE A 256 14.74 -4.62 -2.08
CA PHE A 256 14.41 -5.71 -3.00
C PHE A 256 14.18 -5.29 -4.46
N GLN A 257 13.88 -4.01 -4.71
CA GLN A 257 13.89 -3.46 -6.07
C GLN A 257 15.30 -3.39 -6.67
N THR A 258 16.35 -3.48 -5.86
CA THR A 258 17.75 -3.49 -6.29
C THR A 258 18.27 -4.93 -6.32
N VAL A 259 18.76 -5.38 -7.46
CA VAL A 259 19.31 -6.74 -7.61
C VAL A 259 20.82 -6.71 -7.42
N LEU A 260 21.26 -7.08 -6.23
CA LEU A 260 22.66 -7.23 -5.86
C LEU A 260 23.12 -8.67 -6.13
N LYS A 261 24.23 -8.83 -6.85
CA LYS A 261 24.83 -10.15 -7.12
C LYS A 261 26.31 -10.15 -6.78
N VAL A 262 26.82 -11.32 -6.39
CA VAL A 262 28.27 -11.56 -6.32
C VAL A 262 28.78 -11.92 -7.72
N GLY A 263 29.76 -11.16 -8.19
CA GLY A 263 30.45 -11.40 -9.46
C GLY A 263 31.95 -11.62 -9.30
N THR A 264 32.58 -12.17 -10.32
CA THR A 264 34.05 -12.27 -10.41
C THR A 264 34.55 -11.40 -11.56
N VAL A 265 35.58 -10.59 -11.32
CA VAL A 265 36.20 -9.79 -12.37
C VAL A 265 37.04 -10.71 -13.26
N VAL A 266 36.70 -10.78 -14.55
CA VAL A 266 37.39 -11.63 -15.53
C VAL A 266 38.35 -10.85 -16.42
N GLU A 267 38.15 -9.53 -16.55
CA GLU A 267 39.03 -8.64 -17.29
C GLU A 267 39.01 -7.25 -16.62
N ALA A 268 40.16 -6.60 -16.54
CA ALA A 268 40.30 -5.25 -16.04
C ALA A 268 41.30 -4.48 -16.91
N SER A 269 40.97 -3.22 -17.24
CA SER A 269 41.86 -2.34 -17.98
C SER A 269 41.64 -0.88 -17.59
N GLU A 270 42.64 -0.03 -17.84
CA GLU A 270 42.51 1.40 -17.60
C GLU A 270 41.68 2.06 -18.70
N VAL A 271 40.82 3.02 -18.31
CA VAL A 271 40.08 3.82 -19.30
C VAL A 271 40.99 4.89 -19.90
N PRO A 272 41.21 4.92 -21.24
CA PRO A 272 42.03 5.95 -21.88
C PRO A 272 41.50 7.35 -21.57
N LYS A 273 42.40 8.29 -21.29
CA LYS A 273 42.08 9.70 -20.93
C LYS A 273 41.39 9.89 -19.57
N SER A 274 41.36 8.87 -18.71
CA SER A 274 40.89 9.01 -17.32
C SER A 274 41.97 8.65 -16.31
N SER A 275 42.16 9.53 -15.33
CA SER A 275 43.02 9.27 -14.17
C SER A 275 42.30 8.50 -13.05
N LYS A 276 40.97 8.32 -13.14
CA LYS A 276 40.14 7.79 -12.03
C LYS A 276 39.38 6.51 -12.35
N LEU A 277 39.21 6.17 -13.63
CA LEU A 277 38.31 5.10 -14.06
C LEU A 277 39.06 3.83 -14.48
N LEU A 278 38.56 2.68 -14.03
CA LEU A 278 38.87 1.36 -14.58
C LEU A 278 37.65 0.83 -15.34
N PHE A 279 37.93 0.10 -16.41
CA PHE A 279 36.96 -0.69 -17.15
C PHE A 279 37.09 -2.16 -16.73
N LEU A 280 35.98 -2.76 -16.34
CA LEU A 280 35.93 -4.11 -15.79
C LEU A 280 34.90 -4.94 -16.55
N LYS A 281 35.25 -6.18 -16.88
CA LYS A 281 34.27 -7.21 -17.24
C LYS A 281 34.04 -8.10 -16.03
N VAL A 282 32.81 -8.14 -15.56
CA VAL A 282 32.43 -8.92 -14.37
C VAL A 282 31.47 -10.04 -14.78
N ASP A 283 31.87 -11.28 -14.51
CA ASP A 283 31.02 -12.44 -14.68
C ASP A 283 30.01 -12.52 -13.52
N LEU A 284 28.72 -12.48 -13.87
CA LEU A 284 27.58 -12.60 -12.96
C LEU A 284 26.80 -13.91 -13.19
N GLY A 285 27.35 -14.87 -13.93
CA GLY A 285 26.67 -16.11 -14.31
C GLY A 285 25.61 -15.88 -15.39
N GLU A 286 25.79 -14.85 -16.22
CA GLU A 286 24.92 -14.47 -17.34
C GLU A 286 25.55 -14.91 -18.68
N GLU A 287 24.82 -14.80 -19.80
CA GLU A 287 25.32 -15.21 -21.13
C GLU A 287 26.62 -14.49 -21.54
N ARG A 288 26.81 -13.25 -21.07
CA ARG A 288 28.06 -12.49 -21.25
C ARG A 288 28.46 -11.77 -19.96
N PRO A 289 29.76 -11.60 -19.69
CA PRO A 289 30.22 -10.71 -18.63
C PRO A 289 29.69 -9.28 -18.83
N ARG A 290 29.37 -8.61 -17.73
CA ARG A 290 28.91 -7.22 -17.77
C ARG A 290 30.09 -6.26 -17.83
N GLU A 291 29.94 -5.26 -18.67
CA GLU A 291 30.89 -4.14 -18.77
C GLU A 291 30.55 -3.10 -17.71
N ILE A 292 31.48 -2.82 -16.80
CA ILE A 292 31.30 -1.90 -15.69
C ILE A 292 32.48 -0.92 -15.67
N VAL A 293 32.16 0.37 -15.62
CA VAL A 293 33.16 1.44 -15.47
C VAL A 293 33.11 1.95 -14.03
N SER A 294 34.21 1.85 -13.30
CA SER A 294 34.27 2.17 -11.87
C SER A 294 35.38 3.16 -11.54
N GLY A 295 35.09 4.11 -10.64
CA GLY A 295 35.98 5.18 -10.22
C GLY A 295 37.01 4.79 -9.16
N ILE A 296 37.67 3.64 -9.32
CA ILE A 296 38.51 3.01 -8.30
C ILE A 296 40.00 2.94 -8.66
N LYS A 297 40.41 3.54 -9.78
CA LYS A 297 41.80 3.48 -10.30
C LYS A 297 42.85 4.03 -9.33
N GLU A 298 42.48 5.02 -8.52
CA GLU A 298 43.38 5.63 -7.53
C GLU A 298 43.73 4.66 -6.38
N TYR A 299 42.98 3.55 -6.21
CA TYR A 299 43.10 2.63 -5.07
C TYR A 299 43.41 1.17 -5.46
N TYR A 300 43.15 0.79 -6.71
CA TYR A 300 43.37 -0.58 -7.21
C TYR A 300 44.02 -0.55 -8.59
N SER A 301 44.98 -1.44 -8.83
CA SER A 301 45.48 -1.69 -10.18
C SER A 301 44.57 -2.67 -10.93
N ALA A 302 44.64 -2.67 -12.27
CA ALA A 302 43.84 -3.59 -13.08
C ALA A 302 44.17 -5.06 -12.77
N ASP A 303 45.46 -5.39 -12.63
CA ASP A 303 45.92 -6.75 -12.39
C ASP A 303 45.47 -7.32 -11.04
N GLU A 304 45.38 -6.47 -10.01
CA GLU A 304 44.92 -6.86 -8.66
C GLU A 304 43.43 -7.20 -8.60
N LEU A 305 42.65 -6.74 -9.57
CA LEU A 305 41.21 -6.98 -9.59
C LEU A 305 40.84 -8.28 -10.30
N ILE A 306 41.68 -8.80 -11.20
CA ILE A 306 41.42 -10.05 -11.92
C ILE A 306 41.25 -11.20 -10.92
N ASP A 307 40.25 -12.05 -11.17
CA ASP A 307 39.85 -13.19 -10.33
C ASP A 307 39.33 -12.84 -8.92
N THR A 308 39.15 -11.55 -8.62
CA THR A 308 38.55 -11.13 -7.34
C THR A 308 37.03 -11.08 -7.40
N GLN A 309 36.38 -11.39 -6.27
CA GLN A 309 34.92 -11.28 -6.16
C GLN A 309 34.51 -9.86 -5.76
N VAL A 310 33.40 -9.38 -6.31
CA VAL A 310 32.84 -8.05 -6.05
C VAL A 310 31.31 -8.11 -5.93
N CYS A 311 30.73 -7.23 -5.13
CA CYS A 311 29.29 -7.04 -5.06
C CYS A 311 28.83 -6.03 -6.11
N VAL A 312 27.87 -6.43 -6.95
CA VAL A 312 27.42 -5.66 -8.12
C VAL A 312 25.92 -5.40 -8.06
N VAL A 313 25.51 -4.15 -8.26
CA VAL A 313 24.14 -3.80 -8.60
C VAL A 313 23.92 -4.09 -10.09
N SER A 314 23.11 -5.11 -10.38
CA SER A 314 22.96 -5.69 -11.72
C SER A 314 21.72 -5.22 -12.50
N ASN A 315 20.79 -4.50 -11.87
CA ASN A 315 19.54 -4.05 -12.51
C ASN A 315 19.43 -2.52 -12.67
N LEU A 316 20.56 -1.80 -12.65
CA LEU A 316 20.58 -0.37 -12.98
C LEU A 316 20.42 -0.15 -14.48
N LYS A 317 19.82 0.99 -14.85
CA LYS A 317 19.83 1.47 -16.23
C LYS A 317 21.28 1.72 -16.66
N PRO A 318 21.71 1.26 -17.86
CA PRO A 318 23.06 1.52 -18.33
C PRO A 318 23.39 3.02 -18.40
N ALA A 319 24.58 3.38 -17.95
CA ALA A 319 25.09 4.76 -17.99
C ALA A 319 26.28 4.86 -18.94
N LYS A 320 26.53 6.05 -19.50
CA LYS A 320 27.75 6.33 -20.28
C LYS A 320 28.74 7.13 -19.44
N LEU A 321 29.93 6.58 -19.23
CA LEU A 321 31.05 7.26 -18.57
C LEU A 321 32.22 7.37 -19.55
N MET A 322 32.64 8.60 -19.87
CA MET A 322 33.71 8.87 -20.84
C MET A 322 33.51 8.16 -22.20
N GLY A 323 32.26 8.04 -22.65
CA GLY A 323 31.89 7.38 -23.91
C GLY A 323 31.76 5.85 -23.82
N ILE A 324 32.14 5.24 -22.70
CA ILE A 324 32.02 3.79 -22.47
C ILE A 324 30.71 3.50 -21.73
N ARG A 325 30.02 2.43 -22.14
CA ARG A 325 28.76 1.99 -21.54
C ARG A 325 29.05 1.16 -20.28
N SER A 326 28.40 1.49 -19.17
CA SER A 326 28.46 0.77 -17.90
C SER A 326 27.10 0.15 -17.59
N GLU A 327 27.05 -1.17 -17.42
CA GLU A 327 25.82 -1.98 -17.26
C GLU A 327 25.63 -2.50 -15.83
N GLY A 328 26.28 -1.85 -14.87
CA GLY A 328 26.19 -2.15 -13.45
C GLY A 328 27.01 -1.17 -12.62
N MET A 329 26.98 -1.39 -11.31
CA MET A 329 27.76 -0.62 -10.33
C MET A 329 28.37 -1.58 -9.32
N ILE A 330 29.67 -1.46 -9.08
CA ILE A 330 30.36 -2.19 -8.01
C ILE A 330 30.26 -1.36 -6.72
N LEU A 331 30.05 -2.04 -5.60
CA LEU A 331 29.95 -1.41 -4.29
C LEU A 331 31.31 -1.27 -3.61
N ALA A 332 31.56 -0.10 -3.02
CA ALA A 332 32.76 0.20 -2.26
C ALA A 332 32.41 1.07 -1.04
N VAL A 333 33.21 0.95 0.01
CA VAL A 333 33.20 1.85 1.17
C VAL A 333 34.36 2.83 0.99
N LYS A 334 34.11 4.12 1.27
CA LYS A 334 35.14 5.15 1.26
C LYS A 334 35.07 5.98 2.55
N ASP A 335 36.20 6.11 3.22
CA ASP A 335 36.37 6.93 4.41
C ASP A 335 37.71 7.70 4.35
N GLU A 336 38.20 8.18 5.50
CA GLU A 336 39.47 8.91 5.62
C GLU A 336 40.69 8.02 5.34
N ASP A 337 40.58 6.70 5.56
CA ASP A 337 41.66 5.73 5.44
C ASP A 337 41.79 5.15 4.02
N GLY A 338 40.78 5.35 3.16
CA GLY A 338 40.84 5.03 1.73
C GLY A 338 39.54 4.51 1.16
N LEU A 339 39.65 3.73 0.08
CA LEU A 339 38.50 3.08 -0.56
C LEU A 339 38.71 1.56 -0.57
N VAL A 340 37.70 0.83 -0.08
CA VAL A 340 37.69 -0.63 -0.02
C VAL A 340 36.47 -1.20 -0.73
N LEU A 341 36.68 -2.17 -1.63
CA LEU A 341 35.57 -2.87 -2.31
C LEU A 341 34.78 -3.76 -1.35
N ILE A 342 33.46 -3.78 -1.51
CA ILE A 342 32.59 -4.70 -0.77
C ILE A 342 32.61 -6.07 -1.47
N ARG A 343 32.99 -7.09 -0.71
CA ARG A 343 33.22 -8.46 -1.19
C ARG A 343 32.72 -9.48 -0.14
N PRO A 344 32.29 -10.69 -0.52
CA PRO A 344 31.96 -11.72 0.45
C PRO A 344 33.23 -12.19 1.19
N GLU A 345 33.12 -12.40 2.50
CA GLU A 345 34.25 -12.89 3.34
C GLU A 345 34.79 -14.26 2.88
N LYS A 346 33.92 -15.10 2.32
CA LYS A 346 34.26 -16.41 1.74
C LYS A 346 33.80 -16.48 0.30
N LYS A 347 34.57 -17.18 -0.54
CA LYS A 347 34.23 -17.36 -1.96
C LYS A 347 32.81 -17.93 -2.11
N LYS A 348 31.97 -17.27 -2.90
CA LYS A 348 30.60 -17.71 -3.22
C LYS A 348 30.46 -18.08 -4.69
N LYS A 349 29.40 -18.82 -5.00
CA LYS A 349 29.04 -19.16 -6.39
C LYS A 349 28.77 -17.87 -7.18
N ILE A 350 29.34 -17.77 -8.38
CA ILE A 350 29.15 -16.63 -9.29
C ILE A 350 27.66 -16.46 -9.60
N GLY A 351 27.17 -15.22 -9.57
CA GLY A 351 25.78 -14.88 -9.86
C GLY A 351 24.81 -15.06 -8.69
N THR A 352 25.29 -15.49 -7.51
CA THR A 352 24.44 -15.59 -6.31
C THR A 352 23.89 -14.21 -5.94
N VAL A 353 22.58 -14.13 -5.73
CA VAL A 353 21.90 -12.91 -5.27
C VAL A 353 22.26 -12.66 -3.80
N ILE A 354 22.57 -11.40 -3.48
CA ILE A 354 22.83 -10.93 -2.12
C ILE A 354 21.48 -10.55 -1.51
N SER A 355 21.15 -11.15 -0.37
CA SER A 355 19.90 -10.98 0.37
C SER A 355 20.07 -10.16 1.63
#